data_AF-A0A3S4ZZE6-F1
#
_entry.id   AF-A0A3S4ZZE6-F1
#
_cell.length_a   1.000
_cell.length_b   1.000
_cell.length_c   1.000
_cell.angle_alpha   90.00
_cell.angle_beta   90.00
_cell.angle_gamma   90.00
#
_symmetry.space_group_name_H-M   'P 1'
#
loop_
_entity.id
_entity.type
_entity.pdbx_description
1 polymer ?
#
loop_
_entity_poly.entity_id
_entity_poly.type
_entity_poly.pdbx_seq_one_letter_code
_entity_poly.pdbx_strand_id
1 'polypeptide(L)'
;MATGFLHGVEVVEVDDGTRPLRAVQSAVIGIVGTAPDADEQAFPLNTPVLVTGSLSQAAKLDKTGKRQGTLPNALDLIFKQVGAIVVVVRVNEGDNENATPTNVLGGVNANGAYEGVHALIGAQSIVGQTPRILIAPGFTHKRPISLSKIDVINQGSGYTQATVKIAGGAEAEAILKDGKITSIVIKDNGFDYQTAPNVTIEGDGTGATAKADISTTSNPVAAELIGIAERLRAIVVLDAPNTTDEAALSTAKDFDSKRAIIVDPFVKVNRGGKILEEPASAAVAGVIAKTDFANGFWHSPSNKVINGIVGISRPIDFSIGDRSSRANLLNEQNITTIIRENGYRLWGNRTLSSDTKFAFLSVVRTADMINDAILRGHLWAVDRNIKKTYMHDVSESVNAYLRDLKAQGAILGGRCTPDPELNTASAIEGGRVYFNVEFTPTTPAEHITFRSRIVNDYLEEIF
;
A
#
# COMPACT_ATOMS: atom_id res chain seq x y z
N MET A 1 33.26 -41.99 21.24
CA MET A 1 34.55 -42.18 20.55
C MET A 1 34.73 -43.66 20.29
N ALA A 2 34.21 -44.16 19.17
CA ALA A 2 34.54 -45.48 18.64
C ALA A 2 35.40 -45.21 17.39
N THR A 3 36.69 -45.50 17.49
CA THR A 3 37.67 -45.32 16.42
C THR A 3 37.51 -46.42 15.38
N GLY A 4 36.72 -46.15 14.34
CA GLY A 4 36.72 -46.94 13.11
C GLY A 4 37.99 -46.62 12.32
N PHE A 5 38.96 -47.54 12.35
CA PHE A 5 40.18 -47.44 11.54
C PHE A 5 39.84 -47.67 10.07
N LEU A 6 40.13 -46.69 9.20
CA LEU A 6 39.98 -46.81 7.74
C LEU A 6 41.38 -46.73 7.10
N HIS A 7 41.71 -47.67 6.22
CA HIS A 7 42.90 -47.62 5.37
C HIS A 7 42.44 -47.41 3.92
N GLY A 8 42.31 -46.15 3.50
CA GLY A 8 41.83 -45.73 2.18
C GLY A 8 41.56 -44.21 2.13
N VAL A 9 41.08 -43.70 0.99
CA VAL A 9 40.60 -42.31 0.86
C VAL A 9 39.10 -42.28 1.15
N GLU A 10 38.70 -41.52 2.17
CA GLU A 10 37.30 -41.22 2.49
C GLU A 10 36.98 -39.80 2.03
N VAL A 11 35.83 -39.63 1.39
CA VAL A 11 35.26 -38.30 1.13
C VAL A 11 34.17 -38.08 2.17
N VAL A 12 34.47 -37.23 3.14
CA VAL A 12 33.46 -36.67 4.05
C VAL A 12 32.97 -35.38 3.41
N GLU A 13 31.69 -35.35 3.04
CA GLU A 13 31.07 -34.15 2.49
C GLU A 13 30.77 -33.17 3.64
N VAL A 14 31.62 -32.15 3.78
CA VAL A 14 31.47 -31.10 4.78
C VAL A 14 30.65 -29.96 4.16
N ASP A 15 29.33 -29.92 4.44
CA ASP A 15 28.40 -28.87 3.97
C ASP A 15 28.42 -27.62 4.89
N ASP A 16 29.62 -27.12 5.19
CA ASP A 16 29.87 -25.90 5.98
C ASP A 16 30.13 -24.65 5.11
N GLY A 17 29.76 -24.71 3.83
CA GLY A 17 29.93 -23.60 2.89
C GLY A 17 28.95 -22.43 3.14
N THR A 18 29.42 -21.20 2.94
CA THR A 18 28.54 -20.02 2.88
C THR A 18 27.60 -20.15 1.68
N ARG A 19 26.29 -20.04 1.92
CA ARG A 19 25.29 -20.07 0.86
C ARG A 19 24.98 -18.64 0.40
N PRO A 20 25.08 -18.33 -0.90
CA PRO A 20 24.81 -16.98 -1.38
C PRO A 20 23.34 -16.64 -1.19
N LEU A 21 23.08 -15.42 -0.70
CA LEU A 21 21.73 -14.89 -0.67
C LEU A 21 21.24 -14.62 -2.08
N ARG A 22 19.95 -14.88 -2.31
CA ARG A 22 19.26 -14.50 -3.54
C ARG A 22 18.36 -13.31 -3.27
N ALA A 23 18.28 -12.40 -4.24
CA ALA A 23 17.32 -11.32 -4.20
C ALA A 23 15.88 -11.87 -4.15
N VAL A 24 15.04 -11.24 -3.34
CA VAL A 24 13.62 -11.59 -3.21
C VAL A 24 12.85 -10.94 -4.37
N GLN A 25 11.79 -11.61 -4.84
CA GLN A 25 10.90 -11.03 -5.85
C GLN A 25 10.21 -9.78 -5.29
N SER A 26 10.55 -8.61 -5.84
CA SER A 26 10.08 -7.30 -5.37
C SER A 26 8.80 -6.81 -6.08
N ALA A 27 8.45 -7.42 -7.22
CA ALA A 27 7.43 -6.95 -8.16
C ALA A 27 6.10 -7.72 -8.11
N VAL A 28 5.81 -8.41 -7.00
CA VAL A 28 4.53 -9.12 -6.81
C VAL A 28 3.45 -8.13 -6.34
N ILE A 29 2.38 -8.00 -7.11
CA ILE A 29 1.25 -7.09 -6.80
C ILE A 29 0.13 -7.88 -6.12
N GLY A 30 -0.36 -7.42 -4.97
CA GLY A 30 -1.58 -7.88 -4.34
C GLY A 30 -2.73 -6.91 -4.65
N ILE A 31 -3.79 -7.41 -5.28
CA ILE A 31 -4.96 -6.62 -5.64
C ILE A 31 -6.22 -7.19 -5.01
N VAL A 32 -7.03 -6.29 -4.44
CA VAL A 32 -8.34 -6.62 -3.85
C VAL A 32 -9.40 -5.80 -4.56
N GLY A 33 -10.52 -6.42 -4.93
CA GLY A 33 -11.62 -5.72 -5.56
C GLY A 33 -12.80 -6.61 -5.91
N THR A 34 -13.77 -6.04 -6.61
CA THR A 34 -15.00 -6.73 -7.02
C THR A 34 -14.88 -7.24 -8.46
N ALA A 35 -15.53 -8.38 -8.72
CA ALA A 35 -15.74 -8.93 -10.05
C ALA A 35 -16.97 -9.84 -10.02
N PRO A 36 -18.19 -9.34 -10.24
CA PRO A 36 -19.40 -10.17 -10.17
C PRO A 36 -19.42 -11.25 -11.26
N ASP A 37 -18.90 -10.95 -12.45
CA ASP A 37 -18.90 -11.84 -13.62
C ASP A 37 -17.71 -12.83 -13.69
N ALA A 38 -16.94 -12.99 -12.60
CA ALA A 38 -15.78 -13.88 -12.58
C ALA A 38 -16.16 -15.36 -12.43
N ASP A 39 -15.30 -16.23 -12.95
CA ASP A 39 -15.40 -17.68 -12.72
C ASP A 39 -15.25 -18.01 -11.23
N GLU A 40 -16.30 -18.49 -10.57
CA GLU A 40 -16.25 -18.88 -9.16
C GLU A 40 -15.25 -20.01 -8.88
N GLN A 41 -14.99 -20.89 -9.85
CA GLN A 41 -14.02 -21.97 -9.68
C GLN A 41 -12.57 -21.49 -9.84
N ALA A 42 -12.34 -20.51 -10.73
CA ALA A 42 -11.00 -19.97 -10.94
C ALA A 42 -10.65 -18.85 -9.95
N PHE A 43 -11.66 -18.08 -9.50
CA PHE A 43 -11.57 -16.97 -8.57
C PHE A 43 -12.65 -17.09 -7.49
N PRO A 44 -12.44 -17.98 -6.50
CA PRO A 44 -13.32 -18.08 -5.35
C PRO A 44 -13.26 -16.80 -4.51
N LEU A 45 -14.39 -16.50 -3.85
CA LEU A 45 -14.49 -15.32 -2.98
C LEU A 45 -13.50 -15.41 -1.81
N ASN A 46 -12.92 -14.27 -1.44
CA ASN A 46 -11.99 -14.09 -0.31
C ASN A 46 -10.76 -15.01 -0.33
N THR A 47 -10.45 -15.63 -1.47
CA THR A 47 -9.33 -16.56 -1.59
C THR A 47 -8.28 -15.96 -2.54
N PRO A 48 -7.00 -15.86 -2.11
CA PRO A 48 -5.92 -15.40 -2.98
C PRO A 48 -5.68 -16.36 -4.16
N VAL A 49 -5.71 -15.83 -5.38
CA VAL A 49 -5.42 -16.57 -6.61
C VAL A 49 -4.25 -15.93 -7.34
N LEU A 50 -3.32 -16.76 -7.81
CA LEU A 50 -2.15 -16.30 -8.55
C LEU A 50 -2.44 -16.15 -10.05
N VAL A 51 -2.14 -14.98 -10.59
CA VAL A 51 -2.16 -14.68 -12.03
C VAL A 51 -0.76 -14.31 -12.47
N THR A 52 -0.17 -15.09 -13.37
CA THR A 52 1.23 -14.94 -13.80
C THR A 52 1.32 -14.27 -15.17
N GLY A 53 0.90 -13.00 -15.28
CA GLY A 53 0.98 -12.22 -16.52
C GLY A 53 0.15 -12.73 -17.70
N SER A 54 -0.70 -13.75 -17.50
CA SER A 54 -1.48 -14.36 -18.57
C SER A 54 -2.82 -13.64 -18.77
N LEU A 55 -3.01 -13.07 -19.96
CA LEU A 55 -4.28 -12.46 -20.36
C LEU A 55 -5.44 -13.48 -20.39
N SER A 56 -5.16 -14.76 -20.63
CA SER A 56 -6.20 -15.79 -20.62
C SER A 56 -6.67 -16.16 -19.22
N GLN A 57 -5.78 -16.08 -18.22
CA GLN A 57 -6.16 -16.21 -16.82
C GLN A 57 -6.95 -14.98 -16.35
N ALA A 58 -6.51 -13.79 -16.75
CA ALA A 58 -7.20 -12.54 -16.43
C ALA A 58 -8.61 -12.48 -17.05
N ALA A 59 -8.79 -13.02 -18.25
CA ALA A 59 -10.09 -13.09 -18.92
C ALA A 59 -11.14 -13.90 -18.13
N LYS A 60 -10.73 -14.83 -17.26
CA LYS A 60 -11.66 -15.57 -16.40
C LYS A 60 -12.28 -14.71 -15.28
N LEU A 61 -11.81 -13.48 -15.08
CA LEU A 61 -12.43 -12.51 -14.19
C LEU A 61 -13.67 -11.83 -14.80
N ASP A 62 -13.87 -11.95 -16.12
CA ASP A 62 -15.00 -11.34 -16.82
C ASP A 62 -15.48 -12.30 -17.92
N LYS A 63 -16.33 -13.26 -17.54
CA LYS A 63 -16.89 -14.25 -18.48
C LYS A 63 -17.85 -13.62 -19.49
N THR A 64 -18.49 -12.51 -19.13
CA THR A 64 -19.56 -11.89 -19.92
C THR A 64 -19.02 -10.83 -20.90
N GLY A 65 -17.77 -10.38 -20.70
CA GLY A 65 -17.13 -9.30 -21.46
C GLY A 65 -17.66 -7.91 -21.09
N LYS A 66 -18.47 -7.80 -20.02
CA LYS A 66 -19.10 -6.55 -19.58
C LYS A 66 -18.19 -5.70 -18.72
N ARG A 67 -17.06 -6.25 -18.24
CA ARG A 67 -16.08 -5.60 -17.36
C ARG A 67 -16.72 -5.00 -16.11
N GLN A 68 -17.67 -5.71 -15.51
CA GLN A 68 -18.28 -5.30 -14.25
C GLN A 68 -17.31 -5.48 -13.08
N GLY A 69 -17.41 -4.61 -12.09
CA GLY A 69 -16.49 -4.53 -10.96
C GLY A 69 -15.17 -3.79 -11.25
N THR A 70 -14.25 -3.84 -10.30
CA THR A 70 -12.98 -3.09 -10.35
C THR A 70 -11.81 -3.92 -10.85
N LEU A 71 -11.81 -5.24 -10.62
CA LEU A 71 -10.67 -6.11 -10.92
C LEU A 71 -10.34 -6.25 -12.41
N PRO A 72 -11.31 -6.48 -13.34
CA PRO A 72 -10.98 -6.71 -14.75
C PRO A 72 -10.24 -5.53 -15.39
N ASN A 73 -10.68 -4.30 -15.07
CA ASN A 73 -10.08 -3.07 -15.58
C ASN A 73 -8.71 -2.79 -14.96
N ALA A 74 -8.57 -3.03 -13.65
CA ALA A 74 -7.31 -2.86 -12.95
C ALA A 74 -6.22 -3.85 -13.42
N LEU A 75 -6.55 -5.13 -13.64
CA LEU A 75 -5.58 -6.11 -14.16
C LEU A 75 -5.13 -5.76 -15.58
N ASP A 76 -6.04 -5.31 -16.45
CA ASP A 76 -5.67 -4.85 -17.79
C ASP A 76 -4.70 -3.65 -17.74
N LEU A 77 -4.92 -2.71 -16.82
CA LEU A 77 -4.00 -1.58 -16.62
C LEU A 77 -2.60 -2.00 -16.15
N ILE A 78 -2.52 -2.98 -15.24
CA ILE A 78 -1.23 -3.54 -14.79
C ILE A 78 -0.51 -4.21 -15.95
N PHE A 79 -1.20 -5.08 -16.70
CA PHE A 79 -0.60 -5.84 -17.79
C PHE A 79 -0.21 -5.00 -19.01
N LYS A 80 -0.82 -3.82 -19.18
CA LYS A 80 -0.35 -2.82 -20.15
C LYS A 80 1.01 -2.22 -19.79
N GLN A 81 1.40 -2.24 -18.52
CA GLN A 81 2.74 -1.83 -18.10
C GLN A 81 3.74 -2.98 -18.24
N VAL A 82 3.42 -4.13 -17.64
CA VAL A 82 4.29 -5.30 -17.55
C VAL A 82 3.47 -6.55 -17.23
N GLY A 83 3.90 -7.72 -17.73
CA GLY A 83 3.36 -9.03 -17.33
C GLY A 83 3.77 -9.42 -15.91
N ALA A 84 3.33 -8.66 -14.91
CA ALA A 84 3.65 -8.89 -13.50
C ALA A 84 2.96 -10.15 -12.95
N ILE A 85 3.50 -10.64 -11.82
CA ILE A 85 2.82 -11.63 -10.99
C ILE A 85 1.83 -10.88 -10.10
N VAL A 86 0.55 -11.25 -10.19
CA VAL A 86 -0.53 -10.60 -9.47
C VAL A 86 -1.26 -11.63 -8.60
N VAL A 87 -1.35 -11.36 -7.30
CA VAL A 87 -2.21 -12.09 -6.36
C VAL A 87 -3.55 -11.36 -6.30
N VAL A 88 -4.58 -11.99 -6.81
CA VAL A 88 -5.93 -11.43 -6.90
C VAL A 88 -6.78 -11.98 -5.76
N VAL A 89 -7.42 -11.10 -5.01
CA VAL A 89 -8.46 -11.44 -4.04
C VAL A 89 -9.78 -10.85 -4.53
N ARG A 90 -10.72 -11.72 -4.88
CA ARG A 90 -12.07 -11.33 -5.30
C ARG A 90 -12.97 -11.20 -4.08
N VAL A 91 -13.67 -10.08 -4.00
CA VAL A 91 -14.64 -9.77 -2.94
C VAL A 91 -16.03 -9.64 -3.56
N ASN A 92 -17.05 -10.02 -2.78
CA ASN A 92 -18.44 -9.89 -3.21
C ASN A 92 -18.89 -8.44 -3.25
N GLU A 93 -19.59 -8.06 -4.31
CA GLU A 93 -20.28 -6.77 -4.39
C GLU A 93 -21.53 -6.85 -3.51
N GLY A 94 -21.66 -5.91 -2.58
CA GLY A 94 -22.80 -5.87 -1.67
C GLY A 94 -24.00 -5.19 -2.33
N ASP A 95 -25.20 -5.51 -1.84
CA ASP A 95 -26.46 -5.01 -2.41
C ASP A 95 -26.62 -3.48 -2.27
N ASN A 96 -25.87 -2.86 -1.35
CA ASN A 96 -25.89 -1.43 -1.06
C ASN A 96 -24.47 -0.82 -1.13
N GLU A 97 -24.38 0.50 -1.34
CA GLU A 97 -23.11 1.25 -1.44
C GLU A 97 -22.18 1.07 -0.22
N ASN A 98 -22.71 0.69 0.94
CA ASN A 98 -21.97 0.45 2.19
C ASN A 98 -21.49 -0.99 2.37
N ALA A 99 -22.17 -1.94 1.73
CA ALA A 99 -21.85 -3.35 1.90
C ALA A 99 -20.57 -3.70 1.12
N THR A 100 -20.33 -3.07 -0.03
CA THR A 100 -19.13 -3.33 -0.85
C THR A 100 -17.82 -2.91 -0.16
N PRO A 101 -17.65 -1.68 0.38
CA PRO A 101 -16.45 -1.30 1.11
C PRO A 101 -16.22 -2.15 2.38
N THR A 102 -17.30 -2.55 3.07
CA THR A 102 -17.23 -3.45 4.23
C THR A 102 -16.71 -4.84 3.85
N ASN A 103 -17.20 -5.40 2.75
CA ASN A 103 -16.69 -6.68 2.24
C ASN A 103 -15.23 -6.57 1.80
N VAL A 104 -14.82 -5.42 1.22
CA VAL A 104 -13.43 -5.17 0.79
C VAL A 104 -12.49 -5.04 1.99
N LEU A 105 -12.93 -4.36 3.05
CA LEU A 105 -12.22 -4.33 4.33
C LEU A 105 -12.06 -5.74 4.89
N GLY A 106 -13.15 -6.51 4.87
CA GLY A 106 -13.23 -7.87 5.37
C GLY A 106 -12.82 -7.95 6.84
N GLY A 107 -12.11 -9.01 7.20
CA GLY A 107 -11.69 -9.29 8.56
C GLY A 107 -11.33 -10.75 8.74
N VAL A 108 -11.57 -11.28 9.94
CA VAL A 108 -11.48 -12.70 10.24
C VAL A 108 -12.89 -13.19 10.53
N ASN A 109 -13.40 -14.13 9.72
CA ASN A 109 -14.72 -14.69 9.95
C ASN A 109 -14.73 -15.67 11.13
N ALA A 110 -15.92 -16.11 11.55
CA ALA A 110 -16.08 -17.05 12.67
C ALA A 110 -15.32 -18.38 12.50
N ASN A 111 -14.96 -18.75 11.26
CA ASN A 111 -14.19 -19.95 10.94
C ASN A 111 -12.66 -19.70 10.93
N GLY A 112 -12.22 -18.49 11.25
CA GLY A 112 -10.80 -18.10 11.25
C GLY A 112 -10.22 -17.81 9.87
N ALA A 113 -11.03 -17.77 8.82
CA ALA A 113 -10.56 -17.43 7.47
C ALA A 113 -10.48 -15.91 7.30
N TYR A 114 -9.42 -15.47 6.63
CA TYR A 114 -9.21 -14.06 6.28
C TYR A 114 -10.08 -13.66 5.10
N GLU A 115 -10.71 -12.49 5.18
CA GLU A 115 -11.60 -11.94 4.16
C GLU A 115 -11.13 -10.55 3.71
N GLY A 116 -11.50 -10.15 2.49
CA GLY A 116 -11.16 -8.82 1.96
C GLY A 116 -9.65 -8.58 1.87
N VAL A 117 -9.20 -7.40 2.32
CA VAL A 117 -7.77 -7.05 2.32
C VAL A 117 -6.92 -7.96 3.19
N HIS A 118 -7.47 -8.51 4.26
CA HIS A 118 -6.74 -9.39 5.18
C HIS A 118 -6.31 -10.71 4.52
N ALA A 119 -7.02 -11.16 3.47
CA ALA A 119 -6.66 -12.36 2.71
C ALA A 119 -5.26 -12.25 2.06
N LEU A 120 -4.76 -11.03 1.82
CA LEU A 120 -3.41 -10.80 1.30
C LEU A 120 -2.31 -11.29 2.25
N ILE A 121 -2.56 -11.36 3.56
CA ILE A 121 -1.62 -11.94 4.54
C ILE A 121 -1.47 -13.45 4.30
N GLY A 122 -2.57 -14.13 3.99
CA GLY A 122 -2.60 -15.57 3.72
C GLY A 122 -2.01 -15.97 2.37
N ALA A 123 -1.71 -15.01 1.49
CA ALA A 123 -1.23 -15.27 0.14
C ALA A 123 0.04 -16.13 0.10
N GLN A 124 1.00 -15.89 1.02
CA GLN A 124 2.23 -16.68 1.03
C GLN A 124 1.97 -18.17 1.31
N SER A 125 1.04 -18.48 2.21
CA SER A 125 0.71 -19.87 2.57
C SER A 125 -0.10 -20.58 1.49
N ILE A 126 -0.96 -19.84 0.76
CA ILE A 126 -1.89 -20.42 -0.22
C ILE A 126 -1.24 -20.51 -1.60
N VAL A 127 -0.64 -19.42 -2.08
CA VAL A 127 -0.09 -19.31 -3.45
C VAL A 127 1.44 -19.31 -3.50
N GLY A 128 2.12 -19.39 -2.35
CA GLY A 128 3.58 -19.42 -2.28
C GLY A 128 4.26 -18.07 -2.58
N GLN A 129 3.48 -17.00 -2.76
CA GLN A 129 3.95 -15.68 -3.17
C GLN A 129 3.51 -14.61 -2.16
N THR A 130 4.45 -13.75 -1.78
CA THR A 130 4.17 -12.65 -0.85
C THR A 130 4.04 -11.35 -1.65
N PRO A 131 2.87 -10.68 -1.63
CA PRO A 131 2.72 -9.42 -2.34
C PRO A 131 3.55 -8.32 -1.68
N ARG A 132 4.24 -7.52 -2.51
CA ARG A 132 5.11 -6.39 -2.10
C ARG A 132 4.54 -5.03 -2.50
N ILE A 133 3.55 -5.02 -3.37
CA ILE A 133 2.81 -3.83 -3.79
C ILE A 133 1.33 -4.15 -3.58
N LEU A 134 0.63 -3.40 -2.73
CA LEU A 134 -0.78 -3.64 -2.39
C LEU A 134 -1.65 -2.53 -2.97
N ILE A 135 -2.78 -2.91 -3.57
CA ILE A 135 -3.75 -1.98 -4.14
C ILE A 135 -5.18 -2.47 -3.89
N ALA A 136 -6.08 -1.52 -3.66
CA ALA A 136 -7.53 -1.74 -3.70
C ALA A 136 -8.17 -0.66 -4.60
N PRO A 137 -8.09 -0.81 -5.93
CA PRO A 137 -8.50 0.21 -6.89
C PRO A 137 -9.95 0.60 -6.69
N GLY A 138 -10.20 1.89 -6.48
CA GLY A 138 -11.55 2.43 -6.31
C GLY A 138 -12.13 2.26 -4.90
N PHE A 139 -11.38 1.72 -3.94
CA PHE A 139 -11.85 1.59 -2.54
C PHE A 139 -11.05 2.43 -1.54
N THR A 140 -9.93 3.03 -1.96
CA THR A 140 -9.06 3.87 -1.12
C THR A 140 -9.36 5.36 -1.21
N HIS A 141 -10.13 5.79 -2.22
CA HIS A 141 -10.33 7.20 -2.57
C HIS A 141 -11.42 7.95 -1.77
N LYS A 142 -12.40 7.25 -1.20
CA LYS A 142 -13.53 7.89 -0.49
C LYS A 142 -13.26 8.01 1.00
N ARG A 143 -13.51 9.17 1.58
CA ARG A 143 -13.48 9.37 3.04
C ARG A 143 -14.91 9.23 3.56
N PRO A 144 -15.19 8.24 4.43
CA PRO A 144 -16.54 8.06 4.95
C PRO A 144 -16.98 9.26 5.80
N ILE A 145 -18.23 9.67 5.60
CA ILE A 145 -18.87 10.72 6.39
C ILE A 145 -19.97 10.07 7.23
N SER A 146 -19.84 10.10 8.55
CA SER A 146 -20.79 9.50 9.48
C SER A 146 -21.31 10.54 10.48
N LEU A 147 -22.37 10.20 11.21
CA LEU A 147 -22.80 11.02 12.34
C LEU A 147 -21.71 11.05 13.41
N SER A 148 -21.42 12.25 13.90
CA SER A 148 -20.47 12.47 14.98
C SER A 148 -21.18 12.77 16.30
N LYS A 149 -22.29 13.51 16.23
CA LYS A 149 -23.04 13.95 17.40
C LYS A 149 -24.48 14.26 17.04
N ILE A 150 -25.38 14.13 18.02
CA ILE A 150 -26.74 14.66 17.95
C ILE A 150 -26.95 15.58 19.15
N ASP A 151 -27.15 16.87 18.89
CA ASP A 151 -27.44 17.88 19.89
C ASP A 151 -28.95 18.08 20.03
N VAL A 152 -29.46 17.97 21.26
CA VAL A 152 -30.86 18.28 21.59
C VAL A 152 -31.00 19.79 21.70
N ILE A 153 -31.74 20.40 20.77
CA ILE A 153 -31.99 21.85 20.73
C ILE A 153 -33.15 22.21 21.67
N ASN A 154 -34.20 21.39 21.67
CA ASN A 154 -35.30 21.52 22.61
C ASN A 154 -35.59 20.16 23.24
N GLN A 155 -35.60 20.12 24.57
CA GLN A 155 -35.78 18.88 25.34
C GLN A 155 -37.25 18.41 25.35
N GLY A 156 -38.19 19.30 24.98
CA GLY A 156 -39.62 19.07 25.01
C GLY A 156 -40.16 18.74 26.41
N SER A 157 -41.39 18.23 26.48
CA SER A 157 -42.01 17.84 27.76
C SER A 157 -43.05 16.73 27.59
N GLY A 158 -43.24 15.93 28.64
CA GLY A 158 -44.26 14.88 28.71
C GLY A 158 -43.86 13.55 28.10
N TYR A 159 -42.57 13.32 27.84
CA TYR A 159 -42.11 12.07 27.25
C TYR A 159 -41.94 10.96 28.30
N THR A 160 -42.66 9.84 28.15
CA THR A 160 -42.37 8.58 28.86
C THR A 160 -41.71 7.56 27.93
N GLN A 161 -41.89 7.70 26.61
CA GLN A 161 -41.17 6.96 25.58
C GLN A 161 -40.82 7.88 24.41
N ALA A 162 -39.62 7.74 23.85
CA ALA A 162 -39.18 8.50 22.68
C ALA A 162 -38.38 7.61 21.73
N THR A 163 -38.72 7.65 20.44
CA THR A 163 -38.00 6.98 19.35
C THR A 163 -37.36 8.04 18.48
N VAL A 164 -36.04 7.94 18.30
CA VAL A 164 -35.28 8.84 17.42
C VAL A 164 -35.22 8.21 16.03
N LYS A 165 -35.81 8.87 15.04
CA LYS A 165 -35.67 8.51 13.63
C LYS A 165 -34.70 9.45 12.95
N ILE A 166 -33.71 8.86 12.30
CA ILE A 166 -32.70 9.57 11.52
C ILE A 166 -32.79 9.06 10.09
N ALA A 167 -32.95 9.97 9.13
CA ALA A 167 -32.90 9.61 7.73
C ALA A 167 -31.47 9.13 7.38
N GLY A 168 -31.31 8.06 6.61
CA GLY A 168 -29.99 7.57 6.18
C GLY A 168 -29.43 6.37 6.96
N GLY A 169 -30.25 5.69 7.75
CA GLY A 169 -29.90 4.39 8.33
C GLY A 169 -29.08 4.44 9.63
N ALA A 170 -28.87 5.62 10.22
CA ALA A 170 -28.34 5.71 11.57
C ALA A 170 -29.40 5.37 12.63
N GLU A 171 -28.95 4.77 13.72
CA GLU A 171 -29.78 4.42 14.87
C GLU A 171 -29.32 5.19 16.10
N ALA A 172 -30.25 5.76 16.85
CA ALA A 172 -29.95 6.47 18.09
C ALA A 172 -31.05 6.27 19.13
N GLU A 173 -30.68 6.36 20.39
CA GLU A 173 -31.54 6.18 21.55
C GLU A 173 -31.62 7.48 22.34
N ALA A 174 -32.84 7.94 22.63
CA ALA A 174 -33.06 9.12 23.48
C ALA A 174 -33.00 8.72 24.96
N ILE A 175 -32.24 9.46 25.76
CA ILE A 175 -32.20 9.32 27.22
C ILE A 175 -33.19 10.30 27.83
N LEU A 176 -34.13 9.76 28.59
CA LEU A 176 -35.23 10.49 29.23
C LEU A 176 -34.95 10.69 30.72
N LYS A 177 -35.18 11.91 31.21
CA LYS A 177 -35.18 12.22 32.65
C LYS A 177 -36.27 13.23 32.96
N ASP A 178 -37.07 12.97 33.98
CA ASP A 178 -38.15 13.85 34.46
C ASP A 178 -39.14 14.30 33.35
N GLY A 179 -39.45 13.40 32.40
CA GLY A 179 -40.38 13.67 31.29
C GLY A 179 -39.80 14.50 30.14
N LYS A 180 -38.47 14.67 30.09
CA LYS A 180 -37.73 15.44 29.07
C LYS A 180 -36.61 14.61 28.45
N ILE A 181 -36.23 14.93 27.21
CA ILE A 181 -35.10 14.30 26.53
C ILE A 181 -33.83 15.05 26.89
N THR A 182 -32.95 14.42 27.67
CA THR A 182 -31.71 15.05 28.15
C THR A 182 -30.53 14.89 27.21
N SER A 183 -30.45 13.76 26.49
CA SER A 183 -29.41 13.49 25.51
C SER A 183 -29.86 12.41 24.52
N ILE A 184 -29.19 12.34 23.38
CA ILE A 184 -29.40 11.29 22.37
C ILE A 184 -28.07 10.57 22.17
N VAL A 185 -28.05 9.26 22.37
CA VAL A 185 -26.87 8.41 22.21
C VAL A 185 -26.99 7.65 20.90
N ILE A 186 -26.00 7.82 20.03
CA ILE A 186 -25.94 7.13 18.74
C ILE A 186 -25.54 5.66 18.98
N LYS A 187 -26.28 4.72 18.39
CA LYS A 187 -26.01 3.28 18.40
C LYS A 187 -25.36 2.82 17.10
N ASP A 188 -25.83 3.37 15.98
CA ASP A 188 -25.21 3.22 14.67
C ASP A 188 -25.04 4.61 14.06
N ASN A 189 -23.80 4.94 13.70
CA ASN A 189 -23.45 6.26 13.17
C ASN A 189 -23.95 6.48 11.74
N GLY A 190 -24.44 5.44 11.06
CA GLY A 190 -24.73 5.47 9.63
C GLY A 190 -23.49 5.81 8.79
N PHE A 191 -23.65 5.92 7.47
CA PHE A 191 -22.52 6.08 6.56
C PHE A 191 -22.88 6.90 5.32
N ASP A 192 -21.91 7.70 4.85
CA ASP A 192 -21.91 8.55 3.65
C ASP A 192 -22.97 9.68 3.62
N TYR A 193 -23.10 10.41 4.73
CA TYR A 193 -23.97 11.59 4.77
C TYR A 193 -23.40 12.76 3.95
N GLN A 194 -24.08 13.16 2.87
CA GLN A 194 -23.72 14.37 2.11
C GLN A 194 -24.17 15.67 2.78
N THR A 195 -25.26 15.60 3.54
CA THR A 195 -25.78 16.69 4.37
C THR A 195 -26.17 16.12 5.72
N ALA A 196 -26.04 16.93 6.78
CA ALA A 196 -26.48 16.52 8.11
C ALA A 196 -27.95 16.03 8.06
N PRO A 197 -28.25 14.80 8.50
CA PRO A 197 -29.60 14.25 8.38
C PRO A 197 -30.56 14.93 9.35
N ASN A 198 -31.82 15.02 8.96
CA ASN A 198 -32.87 15.51 9.85
C ASN A 198 -33.14 14.47 10.94
N VAL A 199 -33.05 14.91 12.21
CA VAL A 199 -33.36 14.08 13.37
C VAL A 199 -34.81 14.35 13.77
N THR A 200 -35.68 13.35 13.61
CA THR A 200 -37.07 13.42 14.05
C THR A 200 -37.26 12.60 15.31
N ILE A 201 -37.85 13.20 16.34
CA ILE A 201 -38.13 12.51 17.60
C ILE A 201 -39.64 12.26 17.65
N GLU A 202 -40.03 11.00 17.69
CA GLU A 202 -41.41 10.56 17.86
C GLU A 202 -41.62 10.03 19.28
N GLY A 203 -42.82 10.20 19.85
CA GLY A 203 -43.11 9.77 21.22
C GLY A 203 -44.45 10.31 21.73
N ASP A 204 -44.69 10.15 23.03
CA ASP A 204 -45.90 10.61 23.73
C ASP A 204 -45.81 12.07 24.22
N GLY A 205 -44.61 12.67 24.20
CA GLY A 205 -44.39 14.07 24.55
C GLY A 205 -44.45 15.04 23.36
N THR A 206 -44.31 16.34 23.65
CA THR A 206 -44.36 17.42 22.64
C THR A 206 -43.13 18.33 22.66
N GLY A 207 -42.76 18.85 21.49
CA GLY A 207 -41.84 19.97 21.34
C GLY A 207 -40.34 19.64 21.32
N ALA A 208 -39.93 18.36 21.34
CA ALA A 208 -38.52 18.03 21.27
C ALA A 208 -37.94 18.22 19.85
N THR A 209 -36.76 18.83 19.76
CA THR A 209 -36.01 18.99 18.50
C THR A 209 -34.55 18.68 18.72
N ALA A 210 -33.90 18.06 17.72
CA ALA A 210 -32.48 17.74 17.75
C ALA A 210 -31.83 18.02 16.40
N LYS A 211 -30.52 18.24 16.41
CA LYS A 211 -29.71 18.46 15.22
C LYS A 211 -28.55 17.48 15.21
N ALA A 212 -28.36 16.84 14.06
CA ALA A 212 -27.22 16.00 13.80
C ALA A 212 -26.03 16.83 13.32
N ASP A 213 -24.84 16.44 13.77
CA ASP A 213 -23.56 16.84 13.21
C ASP A 213 -22.89 15.63 12.56
N ILE A 214 -22.20 15.86 11.45
CA ILE A 214 -21.48 14.85 10.68
C ILE A 214 -19.98 15.12 10.77
N SER A 215 -19.17 14.06 10.76
CA SER A 215 -17.72 14.16 10.65
C SER A 215 -17.20 13.27 9.54
N THR A 216 -16.14 13.73 8.88
CA THR A 216 -15.39 12.94 7.93
C THR A 216 -14.32 12.15 8.67
N THR A 217 -14.25 10.85 8.43
CA THR A 217 -13.22 9.96 8.97
C THR A 217 -12.27 9.50 7.86
N SER A 218 -11.05 9.12 8.21
CA SER A 218 -10.09 8.53 7.26
C SER A 218 -10.66 7.25 6.61
N ASN A 219 -10.19 6.94 5.40
CA ASN A 219 -10.66 5.75 4.68
C ASN A 219 -10.24 4.45 5.42
N PRO A 220 -11.18 3.55 5.77
CA PRO A 220 -10.89 2.35 6.57
C PRO A 220 -10.10 1.30 5.78
N VAL A 221 -10.35 1.16 4.48
CA VAL A 221 -9.63 0.21 3.61
C VAL A 221 -8.16 0.63 3.48
N ALA A 222 -7.89 1.93 3.34
CA ALA A 222 -6.55 2.48 3.31
C ALA A 222 -5.82 2.27 4.65
N ALA A 223 -6.49 2.51 5.78
CA ALA A 223 -5.94 2.29 7.11
C ALA A 223 -5.52 0.82 7.32
N GLU A 224 -6.40 -0.13 7.02
CA GLU A 224 -6.12 -1.57 7.17
C GLU A 224 -5.04 -2.04 6.19
N LEU A 225 -5.05 -1.57 4.93
CA LEU A 225 -3.99 -1.89 3.97
C LEU A 225 -2.62 -1.44 4.45
N ILE A 226 -2.51 -0.27 5.10
CA ILE A 226 -1.26 0.22 5.68
C ILE A 226 -0.80 -0.72 6.80
N GLY A 227 -1.69 -1.12 7.72
CA GLY A 227 -1.35 -2.09 8.77
C GLY A 227 -0.90 -3.45 8.22
N ILE A 228 -1.55 -3.94 7.16
CA ILE A 228 -1.15 -5.16 6.45
C ILE A 228 0.22 -4.98 5.80
N ALA A 229 0.47 -3.82 5.19
CA ALA A 229 1.73 -3.51 4.51
C ALA A 229 2.92 -3.45 5.49
N GLU A 230 2.71 -3.04 6.74
CA GLU A 230 3.73 -3.11 7.78
C GLU A 230 4.13 -4.56 8.10
N ARG A 231 3.15 -5.45 8.23
CA ARG A 231 3.37 -6.88 8.49
C ARG A 231 4.06 -7.58 7.33
N LEU A 232 3.64 -7.26 6.10
CA LEU A 232 4.19 -7.86 4.90
C LEU A 232 5.46 -7.18 4.40
N ARG A 233 5.86 -6.02 4.94
CA ARG A 233 6.91 -5.14 4.34
C ARG A 233 6.61 -4.83 2.87
N ALA A 234 5.36 -4.47 2.62
CA ALA A 234 4.85 -4.08 1.31
C ALA A 234 4.65 -2.56 1.24
N ILE A 235 4.40 -2.05 0.04
CA ILE A 235 3.97 -0.67 -0.19
C ILE A 235 2.52 -0.68 -0.67
N VAL A 236 1.70 0.21 -0.13
CA VAL A 236 0.33 0.46 -0.58
C VAL A 236 0.31 1.64 -1.56
N VAL A 237 -0.34 1.45 -2.71
CA VAL A 237 -0.67 2.56 -3.61
C VAL A 237 -2.13 2.95 -3.39
N LEU A 238 -2.33 4.12 -2.79
CA LEU A 238 -3.62 4.72 -2.51
C LEU A 238 -4.05 5.63 -3.66
N ASP A 239 -5.35 5.66 -3.93
CA ASP A 239 -5.96 6.60 -4.85
C ASP A 239 -6.50 7.80 -4.05
N ALA A 240 -6.27 9.03 -4.50
CA ALA A 240 -6.91 10.20 -3.94
C ALA A 240 -8.37 10.35 -4.44
N PRO A 241 -9.21 11.19 -3.80
CA PRO A 241 -10.63 11.33 -4.13
C PRO A 241 -10.95 11.80 -5.55
N ASN A 242 -9.95 12.31 -6.30
CA ASN A 242 -10.11 12.79 -7.68
C ASN A 242 -11.11 13.96 -7.83
N THR A 243 -11.33 14.76 -6.78
CA THR A 243 -12.25 15.90 -6.78
C THR A 243 -11.51 17.23 -6.89
N THR A 244 -10.85 17.68 -5.81
CA THR A 244 -10.07 18.93 -5.77
C THR A 244 -8.68 18.71 -5.20
N ASP A 245 -7.78 19.67 -5.42
CA ASP A 245 -6.44 19.63 -4.82
C ASP A 245 -6.53 19.61 -3.29
N GLU A 246 -7.42 20.39 -2.70
CA GLU A 246 -7.64 20.47 -1.25
C GLU A 246 -8.13 19.13 -0.69
N ALA A 247 -9.00 18.43 -1.42
CA ALA A 247 -9.46 17.09 -1.02
C ALA A 247 -8.31 16.08 -1.04
N ALA A 248 -7.46 16.11 -2.07
CA ALA A 248 -6.27 15.27 -2.14
C ALA A 248 -5.29 15.58 -1.00
N LEU A 249 -5.04 16.86 -0.70
CA LEU A 249 -4.22 17.32 0.42
C LEU A 249 -4.78 16.87 1.78
N SER A 250 -6.10 16.94 1.96
CA SER A 250 -6.73 16.47 3.20
C SER A 250 -6.57 14.96 3.38
N THR A 251 -6.70 14.20 2.29
CA THR A 251 -6.56 12.73 2.30
C THR A 251 -5.11 12.31 2.58
N ALA A 252 -4.13 13.03 2.03
CA ALA A 252 -2.71 12.76 2.31
C ALA A 252 -2.35 12.98 3.79
N LYS A 253 -3.04 13.90 4.48
CA LYS A 253 -2.83 14.19 5.91
C LYS A 253 -3.52 13.20 6.86
N ASP A 254 -4.39 12.35 6.34
CA ASP A 254 -5.07 11.33 7.16
C ASP A 254 -4.13 10.23 7.65
N PHE A 255 -2.98 10.04 6.98
CA PHE A 255 -2.06 8.93 7.22
C PHE A 255 -0.61 9.42 7.29
N ASP A 256 0.14 8.93 8.29
CA ASP A 256 1.60 9.06 8.36
C ASP A 256 2.21 7.67 8.27
N SER A 257 2.67 7.29 7.08
CA SER A 257 3.30 5.97 6.88
C SER A 257 4.29 5.96 5.74
N LYS A 258 5.48 5.42 6.02
CA LYS A 258 6.48 5.08 4.98
C LYS A 258 6.02 3.98 4.03
N ARG A 259 4.94 3.28 4.36
CA ARG A 259 4.39 2.17 3.56
C ARG A 259 3.35 2.63 2.54
N ALA A 260 2.96 3.90 2.53
CA ALA A 260 1.93 4.41 1.63
C ALA A 260 2.47 5.44 0.64
N ILE A 261 2.00 5.34 -0.59
CA ILE A 261 2.09 6.37 -1.64
C ILE A 261 0.67 6.68 -2.08
N ILE A 262 0.34 7.97 -2.21
CA ILE A 262 -0.97 8.40 -2.72
C ILE A 262 -0.79 8.96 -4.13
N VAL A 263 -1.74 8.64 -5.01
CA VAL A 263 -1.75 9.06 -6.41
C VAL A 263 -2.98 9.90 -6.69
N ASP A 264 -2.76 11.08 -7.26
CA ASP A 264 -3.81 11.96 -7.78
C ASP A 264 -3.36 12.56 -9.12
N PRO A 265 -4.19 12.52 -10.19
CA PRO A 265 -5.60 12.16 -10.24
C PRO A 265 -5.83 10.78 -10.88
N PHE A 266 -7.10 10.42 -11.14
CA PHE A 266 -7.48 9.22 -11.88
C PHE A 266 -7.01 9.27 -13.35
N VAL A 267 -6.99 8.10 -14.00
CA VAL A 267 -6.58 7.96 -15.40
C VAL A 267 -7.80 7.77 -16.31
N LYS A 268 -7.71 8.28 -17.54
CA LYS A 268 -8.69 8.02 -18.59
C LYS A 268 -8.21 6.90 -19.49
N VAL A 269 -9.08 5.93 -19.75
CA VAL A 269 -8.76 4.74 -20.54
C VAL A 269 -9.84 4.49 -21.58
N ASN A 270 -9.43 4.11 -22.79
CA ASN A 270 -10.38 3.69 -23.83
C ASN A 270 -10.77 2.22 -23.63
N ARG A 271 -12.06 1.98 -23.38
CA ARG A 271 -12.69 0.66 -23.30
C ARG A 271 -13.74 0.54 -24.41
N GLY A 272 -13.40 -0.18 -25.48
CA GLY A 272 -14.36 -0.47 -26.55
C GLY A 272 -14.93 0.78 -27.24
N GLY A 273 -14.13 1.84 -27.38
CA GLY A 273 -14.54 3.11 -28.01
C GLY A 273 -15.09 4.16 -27.04
N LYS A 274 -15.27 3.83 -25.76
CA LYS A 274 -15.67 4.78 -24.71
C LYS A 274 -14.48 5.15 -23.84
N ILE A 275 -14.33 6.43 -23.54
CA ILE A 275 -13.33 6.91 -22.59
C ILE A 275 -13.95 6.86 -21.20
N LEU A 276 -13.39 6.04 -20.31
CA LEU A 276 -13.82 5.89 -18.92
C LEU A 276 -12.72 6.40 -17.98
N GLU A 277 -13.13 6.88 -16.81
CA GLU A 277 -12.23 7.25 -15.72
C GLU A 277 -12.04 6.05 -14.80
N GLU A 278 -10.78 5.71 -14.50
CA GLU A 278 -10.39 4.57 -13.69
C GLU A 278 -9.36 5.00 -12.62
N PRO A 279 -9.36 4.38 -11.42
CA PRO A 279 -8.37 4.66 -10.39
C PRO A 279 -6.94 4.42 -10.89
N ALA A 280 -6.01 5.30 -10.51
CA ALA A 280 -4.65 5.30 -11.03
C ALA A 280 -3.74 4.25 -10.35
N SER A 281 -4.10 3.77 -9.16
CA SER A 281 -3.31 2.83 -8.35
C SER A 281 -2.88 1.58 -9.12
N ALA A 282 -3.74 1.02 -9.96
CA ALA A 282 -3.42 -0.14 -10.78
C ALA A 282 -2.33 0.15 -11.82
N ALA A 283 -2.43 1.29 -12.52
CA ALA A 283 -1.42 1.72 -13.48
C ALA A 283 -0.08 2.01 -12.79
N VAL A 284 -0.11 2.69 -11.64
CA VAL A 284 1.09 3.01 -10.86
C VAL A 284 1.76 1.75 -10.30
N ALA A 285 0.98 0.80 -9.75
CA ALA A 285 1.52 -0.49 -9.33
C ALA A 285 2.19 -1.25 -10.47
N GLY A 286 1.61 -1.22 -11.67
CA GLY A 286 2.22 -1.75 -12.88
C GLY A 286 3.53 -1.04 -13.26
N VAL A 287 3.61 0.29 -13.13
CA VAL A 287 4.85 1.06 -13.38
C VAL A 287 5.93 0.74 -12.36
N ILE A 288 5.58 0.56 -11.09
CA ILE A 288 6.50 0.13 -10.04
C ILE A 288 7.06 -1.25 -10.39
N ALA A 289 6.21 -2.22 -10.69
CA ALA A 289 6.63 -3.56 -11.08
C ALA A 289 7.49 -3.57 -12.37
N LYS A 290 7.15 -2.72 -13.34
CA LYS A 290 7.93 -2.56 -14.58
C LYS A 290 9.33 -1.99 -14.30
N THR A 291 9.41 -1.01 -13.40
CA THR A 291 10.67 -0.37 -13.01
C THR A 291 11.58 -1.36 -12.29
N ASP A 292 11.02 -2.18 -11.40
CA ASP A 292 11.76 -3.25 -10.74
C ASP A 292 12.37 -4.24 -11.71
N PHE A 293 11.58 -4.69 -12.67
CA PHE A 293 12.03 -5.67 -13.65
C PHE A 293 13.12 -5.10 -14.58
N ALA A 294 12.97 -3.84 -14.98
CA ALA A 294 13.87 -3.22 -15.96
C ALA A 294 15.13 -2.60 -15.35
N ASN A 295 15.03 -2.04 -14.14
CA ASN A 295 16.08 -1.25 -13.52
C ASN A 295 16.50 -1.76 -12.12
N GLY A 296 15.63 -2.52 -11.43
CA GLY A 296 15.84 -2.94 -10.05
C GLY A 296 15.00 -2.15 -9.05
N PHE A 297 14.74 -2.75 -7.88
CA PHE A 297 13.84 -2.22 -6.85
C PHE A 297 14.32 -0.90 -6.20
N TRP A 298 15.60 -0.55 -6.37
CA TRP A 298 16.21 0.68 -5.86
C TRP A 298 15.98 1.89 -6.77
N HIS A 299 15.42 1.69 -7.98
CA HIS A 299 15.08 2.79 -8.87
C HIS A 299 13.70 3.37 -8.56
N SER A 300 13.61 4.70 -8.66
CA SER A 300 12.35 5.42 -8.55
C SER A 300 11.44 5.12 -9.76
N PRO A 301 10.13 4.85 -9.54
CA PRO A 301 9.13 4.77 -10.60
C PRO A 301 8.75 6.14 -11.19
N SER A 302 9.24 7.26 -10.62
CA SER A 302 9.01 8.60 -11.16
C SER A 302 9.69 8.80 -12.52
N ASN A 303 9.14 9.70 -13.34
CA ASN A 303 9.55 9.99 -14.71
C ASN A 303 9.48 8.79 -15.68
N LYS A 304 8.67 7.78 -15.35
CA LYS A 304 8.41 6.62 -16.23
C LYS A 304 7.08 6.81 -16.97
N VAL A 305 7.05 6.40 -18.24
CA VAL A 305 5.85 6.49 -19.09
C VAL A 305 4.81 5.46 -18.64
N ILE A 306 3.57 5.91 -18.50
CA ILE A 306 2.40 5.08 -18.21
C ILE A 306 1.77 4.66 -19.54
N ASN A 307 1.79 3.36 -19.82
CA ASN A 307 1.22 2.80 -21.04
C ASN A 307 -0.32 2.67 -20.94
N GLY A 308 -1.01 2.77 -22.08
CA GLY A 308 -2.41 2.35 -22.18
C GLY A 308 -3.45 3.30 -21.59
N ILE A 309 -3.03 4.49 -21.15
CA ILE A 309 -3.91 5.59 -20.76
C ILE A 309 -4.01 6.63 -21.89
N VAL A 310 -5.16 7.29 -22.01
CA VAL A 310 -5.44 8.31 -23.03
C VAL A 310 -5.59 9.71 -22.44
N GLY A 311 -5.57 9.82 -21.12
CA GLY A 311 -5.79 11.07 -20.40
C GLY A 311 -5.66 10.91 -18.89
N ILE A 312 -5.77 12.03 -18.20
CA ILE A 312 -5.99 12.13 -16.76
C ILE A 312 -7.38 12.76 -16.54
N SER A 313 -8.08 12.34 -15.50
CA SER A 313 -9.42 12.87 -15.13
C SER A 313 -9.39 14.38 -14.94
N ARG A 314 -8.46 14.84 -14.10
CA ARG A 314 -8.24 16.24 -13.74
C ARG A 314 -6.93 16.74 -14.35
N PRO A 315 -6.91 17.89 -15.03
CA PRO A 315 -5.67 18.42 -15.59
C PRO A 315 -4.73 18.87 -14.47
N ILE A 316 -3.53 18.30 -14.45
CA ILE A 316 -2.41 18.76 -13.63
C ILE A 316 -1.46 19.54 -14.52
N ASP A 317 -1.33 20.84 -14.25
CA ASP A 317 -0.37 21.70 -14.92
C ASP A 317 1.06 21.36 -14.47
N PHE A 318 1.94 21.30 -15.45
CA PHE A 318 3.37 21.10 -15.31
C PHE A 318 4.07 21.92 -16.38
N SER A 319 4.93 22.81 -15.94
CA SER A 319 5.78 23.67 -16.77
C SER A 319 7.21 23.55 -16.27
N ILE A 320 8.14 23.32 -17.18
CA ILE A 320 9.56 23.15 -16.84
C ILE A 320 10.09 24.46 -16.23
N GLY A 321 10.60 24.37 -15.01
CA GLY A 321 11.17 25.52 -14.28
C GLY A 321 10.15 26.35 -13.47
N ASP A 322 8.86 26.01 -13.54
CA ASP A 322 7.82 26.71 -12.79
C ASP A 322 7.54 26.05 -11.43
N ARG A 323 7.89 26.77 -10.37
CA ARG A 323 7.68 26.35 -8.99
C ARG A 323 6.22 26.40 -8.56
N SER A 324 5.39 27.19 -9.26
CA SER A 324 3.97 27.38 -8.94
C SER A 324 3.05 26.36 -9.61
N SER A 325 3.60 25.44 -10.39
CA SER A 325 2.82 24.37 -11.02
C SER A 325 2.11 23.50 -9.99
N ARG A 326 0.87 23.11 -10.28
CA ARG A 326 0.06 22.23 -9.43
C ARG A 326 0.76 20.90 -9.16
N ALA A 327 1.49 20.37 -10.15
CA ALA A 327 2.30 19.18 -9.96
C ALA A 327 3.32 19.33 -8.81
N ASN A 328 3.92 20.52 -8.67
CA ASN A 328 4.86 20.80 -7.59
C ASN A 328 4.14 20.97 -6.25
N LEU A 329 3.02 21.71 -6.22
CA LEU A 329 2.20 21.89 -5.00
C LEU A 329 1.77 20.55 -4.38
N LEU A 330 1.31 19.61 -5.21
CA LEU A 330 0.88 18.28 -4.76
C LEU A 330 2.08 17.43 -4.31
N ASN A 331 3.20 17.46 -5.04
CA ASN A 331 4.40 16.69 -4.68
C ASN A 331 5.06 17.16 -3.38
N GLU A 332 5.06 18.48 -3.11
CA GLU A 332 5.52 19.03 -1.82
C GLU A 332 4.73 18.49 -0.62
N GLN A 333 3.51 18.01 -0.87
CA GLN A 333 2.61 17.43 0.13
C GLN A 333 2.57 15.90 0.05
N ASN A 334 3.62 15.30 -0.52
CA ASN A 334 3.81 13.85 -0.69
C ASN A 334 2.76 13.16 -1.59
N ILE A 335 2.08 13.90 -2.46
CA ILE A 335 1.11 13.35 -3.43
C ILE A 335 1.79 13.15 -4.77
N THR A 336 1.77 11.91 -5.27
CA THR A 336 2.31 11.58 -6.58
C THR A 336 1.31 11.93 -7.67
N THR A 337 1.77 12.61 -8.72
CA THR A 337 0.92 13.08 -9.81
C THR A 337 1.24 12.40 -11.14
N ILE A 338 0.43 12.66 -12.16
CA ILE A 338 0.67 12.22 -13.54
C ILE A 338 0.75 13.45 -14.42
N ILE A 339 1.91 13.69 -15.03
CA ILE A 339 2.14 14.83 -15.92
C ILE A 339 2.13 14.39 -17.39
N ARG A 340 2.00 15.36 -18.29
CA ARG A 340 2.10 15.14 -19.74
C ARG A 340 3.35 15.81 -20.29
N GLU A 341 4.39 15.01 -20.54
CA GLU A 341 5.65 15.44 -21.15
C GLU A 341 6.21 14.27 -21.99
N ASN A 342 6.13 14.38 -23.32
CA ASN A 342 6.45 13.27 -24.24
C ASN A 342 5.73 11.96 -23.87
N GLY A 343 4.41 12.07 -23.65
CA GLY A 343 3.56 11.01 -23.12
C GLY A 343 3.09 11.29 -21.69
N TYR A 344 2.27 10.40 -21.12
CA TYR A 344 1.87 10.48 -19.73
C TYR A 344 2.92 9.83 -18.85
N ARG A 345 3.40 10.56 -17.83
CA ARG A 345 4.48 10.11 -16.94
C ARG A 345 4.06 10.19 -15.49
N LEU A 346 4.46 9.18 -14.71
CA LEU A 346 4.37 9.25 -13.26
C LEU A 346 5.32 10.34 -12.74
N TRP A 347 4.85 11.19 -11.85
CA TRP A 347 5.58 12.35 -11.36
C TRP A 347 5.44 12.48 -9.84
N GLY A 348 6.39 11.85 -9.16
CA GLY A 348 6.43 11.77 -7.71
C GLY A 348 7.02 10.44 -7.26
N ASN A 349 7.70 10.47 -6.12
CA ASN A 349 8.33 9.29 -5.51
C ASN A 349 8.33 9.36 -3.98
N ARG A 350 7.54 10.27 -3.41
CA ARG A 350 7.47 10.47 -1.97
C ARG A 350 6.49 9.49 -1.33
N THR A 351 6.81 9.02 -0.14
CA THR A 351 5.89 8.29 0.73
C THR A 351 5.13 9.28 1.61
N LEU A 352 4.06 8.83 2.27
CA LEU A 352 3.33 9.63 3.25
C LEU A 352 4.05 9.77 4.61
N SER A 353 5.34 9.46 4.70
CA SER A 353 6.06 9.52 5.96
C SER A 353 6.45 10.96 6.34
N SER A 354 6.25 11.31 7.60
CA SER A 354 6.81 12.53 8.21
C SER A 354 8.33 12.43 8.45
N ASP A 355 8.89 11.22 8.55
CA ASP A 355 10.33 11.01 8.69
C ASP A 355 11.05 11.16 7.35
N THR A 356 11.86 12.22 7.27
CA THR A 356 12.71 12.54 6.10
C THR A 356 13.63 11.39 5.66
N LYS A 357 14.03 10.49 6.58
CA LYS A 357 14.85 9.31 6.22
C LYS A 357 14.11 8.34 5.30
N PHE A 358 12.79 8.25 5.44
CA PHE A 358 11.94 7.34 4.68
C PHE A 358 11.05 8.09 3.67
N ALA A 359 11.39 9.34 3.37
CA ALA A 359 10.63 10.18 2.45
C ALA A 359 10.49 9.56 1.05
N PHE A 360 11.47 8.79 0.57
CA PHE A 360 11.46 8.23 -0.78
C PHE A 360 11.03 6.76 -0.81
N LEU A 361 10.13 6.43 -1.74
CA LEU A 361 9.67 5.06 -1.96
C LEU A 361 10.83 4.11 -2.30
N SER A 362 11.76 4.51 -3.16
CA SER A 362 12.91 3.69 -3.54
C SER A 362 13.83 3.36 -2.34
N VAL A 363 13.95 4.28 -1.38
CA VAL A 363 14.72 4.06 -0.14
C VAL A 363 14.04 3.01 0.74
N VAL A 364 12.73 3.17 0.97
CA VAL A 364 11.94 2.22 1.77
C VAL A 364 12.00 0.82 1.16
N ARG A 365 11.79 0.71 -0.16
CA ARG A 365 11.79 -0.57 -0.87
C ARG A 365 13.16 -1.24 -0.88
N THR A 366 14.24 -0.47 -1.01
CA THR A 366 15.61 -1.01 -0.92
C THR A 366 15.85 -1.63 0.46
N ALA A 367 15.45 -0.93 1.53
CA ALA A 367 15.59 -1.44 2.89
C ALA A 367 14.76 -2.72 3.11
N ASP A 368 13.53 -2.78 2.62
CA ASP A 368 12.69 -3.97 2.76
C ASP A 368 13.27 -5.18 2.03
N MET A 369 13.71 -5.01 0.79
CA MET A 369 14.25 -6.11 -0.01
C MET A 369 15.55 -6.67 0.59
N ILE A 370 16.40 -5.81 1.16
CA ILE A 370 17.61 -6.26 1.88
C ILE A 370 17.20 -7.07 3.11
N ASN A 371 16.30 -6.55 3.96
CA ASN A 371 15.87 -7.23 5.17
C ASN A 371 15.17 -8.57 4.88
N ASP A 372 14.39 -8.64 3.81
CA ASP A 372 13.72 -9.88 3.41
C ASP A 372 14.67 -10.90 2.81
N ALA A 373 15.64 -10.46 2.02
CA ALA A 373 16.69 -11.34 1.51
C ALA A 373 17.47 -11.95 2.68
N ILE A 374 17.83 -11.15 3.69
CA ILE A 374 18.51 -11.63 4.90
C ILE A 374 17.67 -12.69 5.62
N LEU A 375 16.38 -12.44 5.86
CA LEU A 375 15.51 -13.41 6.53
C LEU A 375 15.39 -14.73 5.76
N ARG A 376 15.12 -14.67 4.45
CA ARG A 376 14.93 -15.87 3.62
C ARG A 376 16.23 -16.63 3.36
N GLY A 377 17.35 -15.90 3.27
CA GLY A 377 18.67 -16.45 2.96
C GLY A 377 19.35 -17.18 4.12
N HIS A 378 18.90 -16.98 5.37
CA HIS A 378 19.56 -17.52 6.56
C HIS A 378 18.81 -18.65 7.27
N LEU A 379 17.81 -19.27 6.61
CA LEU A 379 17.14 -20.44 7.18
C LEU A 379 18.12 -21.59 7.52
N TRP A 380 19.21 -21.72 6.74
CA TRP A 380 20.27 -22.71 6.99
C TRP A 380 21.07 -22.44 8.27
N ALA A 381 21.06 -21.20 8.77
CA ALA A 381 21.79 -20.79 9.97
C ALA A 381 21.00 -21.10 11.25
N VAL A 382 19.69 -21.34 11.13
CA VAL A 382 18.84 -21.79 12.24
C VAL A 382 19.27 -23.19 12.68
N ASP A 383 19.28 -23.43 13.99
CA ASP A 383 19.66 -24.70 14.64
C ASP A 383 21.11 -25.18 14.39
N ARG A 384 21.98 -24.33 13.84
CA ARG A 384 23.41 -24.61 13.77
C ARG A 384 24.11 -24.31 15.10
N ASN A 385 25.16 -25.06 15.37
CA ASN A 385 25.98 -24.87 16.58
C ASN A 385 26.65 -23.49 16.58
N ILE A 386 26.39 -22.71 17.65
CA ILE A 386 26.98 -21.38 17.82
C ILE A 386 28.47 -21.52 18.12
N LYS A 387 29.29 -21.34 17.08
CA LYS A 387 30.75 -21.32 17.13
C LYS A 387 31.27 -19.97 16.63
N LYS A 388 32.56 -19.69 16.86
CA LYS A 388 33.20 -18.49 16.26
C LYS A 388 33.11 -18.50 14.73
N THR A 389 33.21 -19.67 14.10
CA THR A 389 33.05 -19.85 12.65
C THR A 389 31.64 -19.50 12.21
N TYR A 390 30.61 -19.99 12.91
CA TYR A 390 29.21 -19.64 12.63
C TYR A 390 28.96 -18.13 12.56
N MET A 391 29.48 -17.36 13.52
CA MET A 391 29.34 -15.90 13.52
C MET A 391 29.98 -15.26 12.29
N HIS A 392 31.18 -15.72 11.93
CA HIS A 392 31.89 -15.26 10.76
C HIS A 392 31.14 -15.62 9.47
N ASP A 393 30.72 -16.87 9.32
CA ASP A 393 30.06 -17.39 8.10
C ASP A 393 28.73 -16.68 7.83
N VAL A 394 27.92 -16.40 8.87
CA VAL A 394 26.69 -15.62 8.74
C VAL A 394 27.01 -14.18 8.32
N SER A 395 27.96 -13.52 9.00
CA SER A 395 28.33 -12.14 8.67
C SER A 395 28.90 -12.01 7.25
N GLU A 396 29.75 -12.94 6.80
CA GLU A 396 30.33 -12.94 5.46
C GLU A 396 29.31 -13.26 4.38
N SER A 397 28.32 -14.11 4.66
CA SER A 397 27.20 -14.35 3.76
C SER A 397 26.42 -13.05 3.49
N VAL A 398 26.07 -12.30 4.54
CA VAL A 398 25.42 -10.99 4.40
C VAL A 398 26.32 -9.98 3.70
N ASN A 399 27.60 -9.91 4.07
CA ASN A 399 28.57 -8.99 3.45
C ASN A 399 28.79 -9.29 1.96
N ALA A 400 28.78 -10.56 1.54
CA ALA A 400 28.84 -10.95 0.14
C ALA A 400 27.64 -10.40 -0.65
N TYR A 401 26.43 -10.51 -0.10
CA TYR A 401 25.22 -9.96 -0.71
C TYR A 401 25.25 -8.42 -0.78
N LEU A 402 25.66 -7.74 0.29
CA LEU A 402 25.78 -6.27 0.30
C LEU A 402 26.85 -5.78 -0.70
N ARG A 403 27.94 -6.56 -0.91
CA ARG A 403 28.94 -6.27 -1.96
C ARG A 403 28.35 -6.38 -3.37
N ASP A 404 27.53 -7.40 -3.63
CA ASP A 404 26.84 -7.57 -4.91
C ASP A 404 25.86 -6.41 -5.16
N LEU A 405 25.05 -6.03 -4.17
CA LEU A 405 24.17 -4.87 -4.27
C LEU A 405 24.93 -3.56 -4.51
N LYS A 406 26.09 -3.38 -3.88
CA LYS A 406 26.96 -2.22 -4.14
C LYS A 406 27.49 -2.23 -5.57
N ALA A 407 27.91 -3.39 -6.08
CA ALA A 407 28.39 -3.53 -7.46
C ALA A 407 27.30 -3.24 -8.50
N GLN A 408 26.04 -3.56 -8.18
CA GLN A 408 24.86 -3.24 -8.99
C GLN A 408 24.40 -1.77 -8.85
N GLY A 409 24.96 -1.02 -7.89
CA GLY A 409 24.58 0.36 -7.62
C GLY A 409 23.28 0.53 -6.83
N ALA A 410 22.77 -0.53 -6.19
CA ALA A 410 21.56 -0.48 -5.37
C ALA A 410 21.76 0.23 -4.02
N ILE A 411 22.98 0.12 -3.49
CA ILE A 411 23.40 0.77 -2.24
C ILE A 411 24.77 1.42 -2.44
N LEU A 412 25.05 2.49 -1.68
CA LEU A 412 26.37 3.12 -1.65
C LEU A 412 27.39 2.26 -0.88
N GLY A 413 26.92 1.53 0.13
CA GLY A 413 27.69 0.60 0.92
C GLY A 413 26.85 -0.04 2.02
N GLY A 414 27.40 -1.08 2.63
CA GLY A 414 26.83 -1.73 3.79
C GLY A 414 27.78 -2.75 4.39
N ARG A 415 27.52 -3.12 5.64
CA ARG A 415 28.32 -4.06 6.42
C ARG A 415 27.45 -4.78 7.45
N CYS A 416 27.77 -6.04 7.69
CA CYS A 416 27.23 -6.87 8.74
C CYS A 416 28.33 -7.26 9.72
N THR A 417 28.13 -7.03 11.01
CA THR A 417 29.05 -7.46 12.08
C THR A 417 28.29 -8.06 13.26
N PRO A 418 28.79 -9.12 13.90
CA PRO A 418 28.26 -9.59 15.18
C PRO A 418 28.34 -8.47 16.23
N ASP A 419 27.29 -8.30 17.04
CA ASP A 419 27.25 -7.27 18.09
C ASP A 419 28.05 -7.74 19.33
N PRO A 420 29.14 -7.06 19.74
CA PRO A 420 29.94 -7.50 20.88
C PRO A 420 29.27 -7.26 22.24
N GLU A 421 28.31 -6.34 22.32
CA GLU A 421 27.65 -5.94 23.57
C GLU A 421 26.44 -6.84 23.86
N LEU A 422 25.64 -7.15 22.84
CA LEU A 422 24.44 -7.98 22.98
C LEU A 422 24.74 -9.49 23.03
N ASN A 423 25.84 -9.94 22.40
CA ASN A 423 26.27 -11.34 22.42
C ASN A 423 27.03 -11.71 23.70
N THR A 424 26.37 -11.53 24.85
CA THR A 424 26.89 -11.98 26.15
C THR A 424 26.89 -13.51 26.27
N ALA A 425 27.68 -14.07 27.20
CA ALA A 425 27.69 -15.52 27.46
C ALA A 425 26.29 -16.07 27.77
N SER A 426 25.50 -15.36 28.58
CA SER A 426 24.11 -15.76 28.89
C SER A 426 23.18 -15.71 27.68
N ALA A 427 23.39 -14.77 26.74
CA ALA A 427 22.62 -14.73 25.49
C ALA A 427 22.94 -15.95 24.61
N ILE A 428 24.22 -16.27 24.47
CA ILE A 428 24.71 -17.41 23.67
C ILE A 428 24.28 -18.74 24.28
N GLU A 429 24.38 -18.91 25.60
CA GLU A 429 23.86 -20.09 26.31
C GLU A 429 22.36 -20.26 26.12
N GLY A 430 21.61 -19.14 26.04
CA GLY A 430 20.20 -19.13 25.68
C GLY A 430 19.91 -19.28 24.18
N GLY A 431 20.91 -19.59 23.36
CA GLY A 431 20.77 -19.79 21.91
C GLY A 431 20.51 -18.51 21.10
N ARG A 432 20.70 -17.32 21.69
CA ARG A 432 20.42 -16.03 21.05
C ARG A 432 21.70 -15.38 20.55
N VAL A 433 21.65 -14.87 19.32
CA VAL A 433 22.77 -14.24 18.63
C VAL A 433 22.30 -12.97 17.92
N TYR A 434 23.11 -11.92 17.97
CA TYR A 434 22.77 -10.59 17.47
C TYR A 434 23.79 -10.13 16.43
N PHE A 435 23.30 -9.60 15.31
CA PHE A 435 24.09 -9.04 14.23
C PHE A 435 23.62 -7.62 13.92
N ASN A 436 24.56 -6.70 13.75
CA ASN A 436 24.30 -5.34 13.30
C ASN A 436 24.50 -5.28 11.79
N VAL A 437 23.46 -4.84 11.08
CA VAL A 437 23.50 -4.65 9.62
C VAL A 437 23.29 -3.17 9.34
N GLU A 438 24.33 -2.54 8.81
CA GLU A 438 24.31 -1.14 8.37
C GLU A 438 24.36 -1.09 6.85
N PHE A 439 23.58 -0.19 6.23
CA PHE A 439 23.62 0.05 4.80
C PHE A 439 23.12 1.45 4.46
N THR A 440 23.54 1.99 3.33
CA THR A 440 23.07 3.28 2.81
C THR A 440 22.46 3.09 1.41
N PRO A 441 21.14 3.20 1.26
CA PRO A 441 20.47 3.10 -0.03
C PRO A 441 20.76 4.32 -0.91
N THR A 442 20.63 4.16 -2.24
CA THR A 442 20.71 5.29 -3.17
C THR A 442 19.45 6.16 -3.10
N THR A 443 19.62 7.47 -2.98
CA THR A 443 18.52 8.43 -3.04
C THR A 443 18.34 8.95 -4.47
N PRO A 444 17.08 9.16 -4.93
CA PRO A 444 16.82 9.72 -6.23
C PRO A 444 17.16 11.22 -6.27
N ALA A 445 17.67 11.68 -7.41
CA ALA A 445 17.87 13.12 -7.67
C ALA A 445 16.54 13.79 -8.02
N GLU A 446 15.78 14.17 -6.99
CA GLU A 446 14.44 14.78 -7.15
C GLU A 446 14.49 16.24 -7.65
N HIS A 447 15.49 17.01 -7.21
CA HIS A 447 15.66 18.40 -7.61
C HIS A 447 17.11 18.66 -8.02
N ILE A 448 17.30 19.09 -9.27
CA ILE A 448 18.60 19.42 -9.85
C ILE A 448 18.61 20.92 -10.14
N THR A 449 19.55 21.67 -9.54
CA THR A 449 19.70 23.12 -9.75
C THR A 449 20.98 23.40 -10.53
N PHE A 450 20.85 23.86 -11.77
CA PHE A 450 21.96 24.42 -12.53
C PHE A 450 22.10 25.92 -12.23
N ARG A 451 23.29 26.36 -11.80
CA ARG A 451 23.62 27.78 -11.60
C ARG A 451 24.39 28.28 -12.81
N SER A 452 23.68 28.93 -13.73
CA SER A 452 24.31 29.58 -14.89
C SER A 452 24.86 30.95 -14.50
N ARG A 453 26.09 31.25 -14.90
CA ARG A 453 26.70 32.58 -14.84
C ARG A 453 27.32 32.90 -16.19
N ILE A 454 27.14 34.12 -16.66
CA ILE A 454 27.85 34.63 -17.83
C ILE A 454 29.21 35.10 -17.32
N VAL A 455 30.30 34.62 -17.92
CA VAL A 455 31.67 35.05 -17.62
C VAL A 455 32.28 35.68 -18.86
N ASN A 456 33.10 36.71 -18.65
CA ASN A 456 33.82 37.39 -19.73
C ASN A 456 35.22 36.81 -19.95
N ASP A 457 35.64 35.85 -19.12
CA ASP A 457 36.97 35.21 -19.14
C ASP A 457 37.29 34.60 -20.52
N TYR A 458 36.27 34.12 -21.26
CA TYR A 458 36.44 33.57 -22.61
C TYR A 458 36.51 34.62 -23.72
N LEU A 459 36.28 35.91 -23.42
CA LEU A 459 36.44 36.99 -24.40
C LEU A 459 37.92 37.30 -24.68
N GLU A 460 38.82 36.91 -23.77
CA GLU A 460 40.26 37.02 -23.98
C GLU A 460 40.76 36.08 -25.10
N GLU A 461 40.06 34.96 -25.37
CA GLU A 461 40.40 34.04 -26.47
C GLU A 461 40.03 34.56 -27.87
N ILE A 462 39.33 35.70 -27.96
CA ILE A 462 38.92 36.31 -29.24
C ILE A 462 40.06 37.14 -29.87
N PHE A 463 41.09 37.51 -29.11
CA PHE A 463 42.19 38.37 -29.55
C PHE A 463 43.56 37.69 -29.55
#